data_AF-A0A934BQ24-F1
#
_entry.id   AF-A0A934BQ24-F1
#
_cell.length_a   1.000
_cell.length_b   1.000
_cell.length_c   1.000
_cell.angle_alpha   90.00
_cell.angle_beta   90.00
_cell.angle_gamma   90.00
#
_symmetry.space_group_name_H-M   'P 1'
#
loop_
_entity.id
_entity.type
_entity.pdbx_description
1 polymer ?
#
loop_
_entity_poly.entity_id
_entity_poly.type
_entity_poly.pdbx_seq_one_letter_code
_entity_poly.pdbx_strand_id
1 'polypeptide(L)'
;MNTFKIILILTVSIIASRVLWGHDACVTFIGPSNYIPKLDLPQNIPLHSADSCKDCHQEIYDQWRESMHSKSSTSPVFQACWTVRNNPPFCSNCHFPMLEQKPKILRGFKETGPLPFVAIKNREFDTMLIKEGVTCVVCHLRNKTLYGPREIKEGEAPHPVKYDPSFQSSEFCYTCHSWGFPRARVKQTCYTNDEYK
;
A
#
# COMPACT_ATOMS: atom_id res chain seq x y z
N MET A 1 -14.41 42.98 -43.13
CA MET A 1 -13.40 41.91 -42.90
C MET A 1 -13.09 41.60 -41.42
N ASN A 2 -13.88 42.10 -40.46
CA ASN A 2 -13.60 41.92 -39.01
C ASN A 2 -14.46 40.85 -38.30
N THR A 3 -15.44 40.27 -38.96
CA THR A 3 -16.32 39.25 -38.36
C THR A 3 -15.66 37.87 -38.25
N PHE A 4 -14.76 37.51 -39.17
CA PHE A 4 -14.05 36.22 -39.14
C PHE A 4 -12.98 36.12 -38.04
N LYS A 5 -12.36 37.24 -37.63
CA LYS A 5 -11.38 37.25 -36.52
C LYS A 5 -12.05 37.08 -35.15
N ILE A 6 -13.27 37.57 -34.98
CA ILE A 6 -14.01 37.49 -33.71
C ILE A 6 -14.48 36.05 -33.43
N ILE A 7 -14.87 35.31 -34.47
CA ILE A 7 -15.30 33.90 -34.34
C ILE A 7 -14.11 33.00 -33.96
N LEU A 8 -12.91 33.25 -34.50
CA LEU A 8 -11.71 32.47 -34.17
C LEU A 8 -11.26 32.69 -32.71
N ILE A 9 -11.43 33.89 -32.15
CA ILE A 9 -11.08 34.19 -30.75
C ILE A 9 -12.10 33.57 -29.78
N LEU A 10 -13.39 33.54 -30.13
CA LEU A 10 -14.43 32.93 -29.30
C LEU A 10 -14.35 31.39 -29.27
N THR A 11 -14.02 30.74 -30.39
CA THR A 11 -13.85 29.28 -30.41
C THR A 11 -12.58 28.85 -29.66
N VAL A 12 -11.48 29.57 -29.79
CA VAL A 12 -10.25 29.33 -29.02
C VAL A 12 -10.47 29.55 -27.52
N SER A 13 -11.28 30.56 -27.13
CA SER A 13 -11.60 30.82 -25.71
C SER A 13 -12.51 29.75 -25.12
N ILE A 14 -13.51 29.25 -25.87
CA ILE A 14 -14.41 28.18 -25.41
C ILE A 14 -13.65 26.84 -25.28
N ILE A 15 -12.73 26.55 -26.22
CA ILE A 15 -11.87 25.35 -26.15
C ILE A 15 -10.87 25.47 -25.00
N ALA A 16 -10.26 26.64 -24.78
CA ALA A 16 -9.34 26.88 -23.66
C ALA A 16 -10.04 26.78 -22.28
N SER A 17 -11.29 27.21 -22.16
CA SER A 17 -12.05 27.09 -20.91
C SER A 17 -12.44 25.65 -20.55
N ARG A 18 -12.51 24.72 -21.52
CA ARG A 18 -12.67 23.29 -21.22
C ARG A 18 -11.38 22.59 -20.77
N VAL A 19 -10.22 23.13 -21.14
CA VAL A 19 -8.92 22.60 -20.71
C VAL A 19 -8.55 23.11 -19.31
N LEU A 20 -9.04 24.29 -18.91
CA LEU A 20 -8.67 24.94 -17.66
C LEU A 20 -9.63 24.69 -16.48
N TRP A 21 -10.81 24.12 -16.73
CA TRP A 21 -11.76 23.73 -15.67
C TRP A 21 -12.05 22.23 -15.77
N GLY A 22 -11.10 21.44 -15.29
CA GLY A 22 -11.19 19.99 -15.17
C GLY A 22 -12.34 19.57 -14.25
N HIS A 23 -13.52 19.41 -14.83
CA HIS A 23 -14.65 18.72 -14.20
C HIS A 23 -14.63 17.21 -14.48
N ASP A 24 -13.74 16.77 -15.38
CA ASP A 24 -13.37 15.38 -15.55
C ASP A 24 -11.96 15.14 -14.99
N ALA A 25 -11.76 15.53 -13.73
CA ALA A 25 -10.89 14.75 -12.87
C ALA A 25 -11.53 13.37 -12.70
N CYS A 26 -11.49 12.58 -13.78
CA CYS A 26 -11.33 11.14 -13.68
C CYS A 26 -10.29 10.99 -12.58
N VAL A 27 -10.76 10.55 -11.42
CA VAL A 27 -9.96 10.40 -10.21
C VAL A 27 -8.95 9.32 -10.56
N THR A 28 -7.86 9.74 -11.21
CA THR A 28 -6.61 9.06 -11.15
C THR A 28 -6.31 9.07 -9.66
N PHE A 29 -6.64 7.97 -9.02
CA PHE A 29 -6.10 7.66 -7.71
C PHE A 29 -4.60 7.45 -7.94
N ILE A 30 -3.86 8.55 -8.13
CA ILE A 30 -2.41 8.63 -8.02
C ILE A 30 -2.09 8.72 -6.52
N GLY A 31 -2.65 7.78 -5.74
CA GLY A 31 -2.01 7.43 -4.48
C GLY A 31 -0.81 6.55 -4.85
N PRO A 32 0.31 6.62 -4.12
CA PRO A 32 1.34 5.61 -4.28
C PRO A 32 0.67 4.24 -4.10
N SER A 33 0.67 3.42 -5.15
CA SER A 33 0.21 2.05 -5.03
C SER A 33 1.30 1.30 -4.28
N ASN A 34 1.29 1.37 -2.95
CA ASN A 34 2.05 0.45 -2.09
C ASN A 34 1.46 -0.97 -2.12
N TYR A 35 0.72 -1.28 -3.18
CA TYR A 35 0.33 -2.62 -3.53
C TYR A 35 1.60 -3.39 -3.86
N ILE A 36 1.87 -4.42 -3.07
CA ILE A 36 2.99 -5.31 -3.30
C ILE A 36 2.44 -6.52 -4.06
N PRO A 37 2.84 -6.74 -5.34
CA PRO A 37 2.50 -7.97 -6.03
C PRO A 37 3.13 -9.16 -5.30
N LYS A 38 2.65 -10.38 -5.58
CA LYS A 38 3.29 -11.60 -5.10
C LYS A 38 4.78 -11.57 -5.42
N LEU A 39 5.59 -11.57 -4.38
CA LEU A 39 7.04 -11.46 -4.50
C LEU A 39 7.63 -12.85 -4.74
N ASP A 40 8.68 -12.94 -5.55
CA ASP A 40 9.45 -14.16 -5.60
C ASP A 40 10.38 -14.26 -4.38
N LEU A 41 10.33 -15.39 -3.70
CA LEU A 41 11.20 -15.70 -2.56
C LEU A 41 12.56 -16.23 -3.04
N PRO A 42 13.66 -15.93 -2.31
CA PRO A 42 14.92 -16.61 -2.53
C PRO A 42 14.85 -18.09 -2.13
N GLN A 43 15.84 -18.84 -2.59
CA GLN A 43 16.09 -20.19 -2.10
C GLN A 43 16.22 -20.19 -0.57
N ASN A 44 15.68 -21.22 0.09
CA ASN A 44 15.66 -21.43 1.54
C ASN A 44 14.69 -20.53 2.36
N ILE A 45 13.86 -19.70 1.72
CA ILE A 45 12.71 -19.05 2.38
C ILE A 45 11.42 -19.64 1.81
N PRO A 46 10.65 -20.44 2.58
CA PRO A 46 9.56 -21.24 2.04
C PRO A 46 8.28 -20.44 1.82
N LEU A 47 8.01 -19.43 2.66
CA LEU A 47 6.76 -18.66 2.65
C LEU A 47 7.03 -17.18 2.93
N HIS A 48 6.13 -16.31 2.48
CA HIS A 48 6.14 -14.86 2.79
C HIS A 48 5.78 -14.53 4.24
N SER A 49 5.31 -15.52 4.99
CA SER A 49 5.01 -15.41 6.42
C SER A 49 6.27 -15.05 7.21
N ALA A 50 6.10 -14.23 8.24
CA ALA A 50 7.14 -13.95 9.22
C ALA A 50 7.62 -15.20 9.96
N ASP A 51 6.79 -16.26 10.05
CA ASP A 51 7.18 -17.53 10.66
C ASP A 51 8.38 -18.17 9.94
N SER A 52 8.52 -17.97 8.62
CA SER A 52 9.70 -18.41 7.86
C SER A 52 11.00 -17.78 8.35
N CYS A 53 10.93 -16.63 9.03
CA CYS A 53 12.10 -15.90 9.51
C CYS A 53 12.45 -16.25 10.97
N LYS A 54 11.47 -16.76 11.73
CA LYS A 54 11.56 -16.97 13.17
C LYS A 54 12.70 -17.92 13.57
N ASP A 55 12.90 -19.00 12.82
CA ASP A 55 13.87 -20.05 13.18
C ASP A 55 15.32 -19.54 13.27
N CYS A 56 15.68 -18.54 12.45
CA CYS A 56 17.01 -17.92 12.46
C CYS A 56 17.02 -16.51 13.09
N HIS A 57 15.87 -15.83 13.15
CA HIS A 57 15.74 -14.44 13.60
C HIS A 57 14.72 -14.28 14.74
N GLN A 58 14.74 -15.20 15.71
CA GLN A 58 13.79 -15.29 16.80
C GLN A 58 13.57 -13.96 17.53
N GLU A 59 14.64 -13.28 17.93
CA GLU A 59 14.54 -11.99 18.65
C GLU A 59 13.83 -10.91 17.82
N ILE A 60 14.18 -10.78 16.54
CA ILE A 60 13.57 -9.80 15.63
C ILE A 60 12.10 -10.15 15.37
N TYR A 61 11.80 -11.44 15.22
CA TYR A 61 10.44 -11.94 15.06
C TYR A 61 9.59 -11.60 16.29
N ASP A 62 10.09 -11.81 17.50
CA ASP A 62 9.36 -11.52 18.74
C ASP A 62 9.07 -10.02 18.88
N GLN A 63 10.05 -9.16 18.57
CA GLN A 63 9.86 -7.71 18.53
C GLN A 63 8.81 -7.29 17.49
N TRP A 64 8.87 -7.86 16.28
CA TRP A 64 7.89 -7.61 15.23
C TRP A 64 6.49 -8.05 15.67
N ARG A 65 6.37 -9.25 16.25
CA ARG A 65 5.10 -9.82 16.73
C ARG A 65 4.43 -8.95 17.79
N GLU A 66 5.21 -8.25 18.60
CA GLU A 66 4.69 -7.31 19.60
C GLU A 66 4.44 -5.90 19.06
N SER A 67 4.95 -5.56 17.87
CA SER A 67 4.84 -4.23 17.27
C SER A 67 3.44 -3.92 16.69
N MET A 68 3.22 -2.66 16.31
CA MET A 68 2.03 -2.26 15.54
C MET A 68 2.07 -2.67 14.07
N HIS A 69 3.23 -3.06 13.53
CA HIS A 69 3.33 -3.55 12.15
C HIS A 69 2.66 -4.91 11.99
N SER A 70 2.93 -5.85 12.91
CA SER A 70 2.26 -7.17 12.93
C SER A 70 0.76 -7.06 13.20
N LYS A 71 0.36 -6.06 13.98
CA LYS A 71 -1.05 -5.79 14.33
C LYS A 71 -1.75 -4.85 13.35
N SER A 72 -1.08 -4.40 12.30
CA SER A 72 -1.60 -3.33 11.45
C SER A 72 -2.91 -3.74 10.75
N SER A 73 -3.08 -5.02 10.40
CA SER A 73 -4.34 -5.53 9.85
C SER A 73 -5.35 -5.95 10.90
N THR A 74 -4.96 -6.24 12.15
CA THR A 74 -5.81 -6.88 13.17
C THR A 74 -6.19 -5.98 14.33
N SER A 75 -5.55 -4.81 14.45
CA SER A 75 -5.87 -3.82 15.50
C SER A 75 -7.38 -3.53 15.53
N PRO A 76 -8.01 -3.54 16.71
CA PRO A 76 -9.43 -3.22 16.86
C PRO A 76 -9.81 -1.86 16.26
N VAL A 77 -8.96 -0.84 16.43
CA VAL A 77 -9.18 0.49 15.85
C VAL A 77 -9.15 0.41 14.34
N PHE A 78 -8.14 -0.23 13.76
CA PHE A 78 -8.08 -0.40 12.31
C PHE A 78 -9.35 -1.08 11.79
N GLN A 79 -9.76 -2.20 12.40
CA GLN A 79 -10.92 -2.97 11.98
C GLN A 79 -12.23 -2.16 12.08
N ALA A 80 -12.44 -1.44 13.18
CA ALA A 80 -13.59 -0.57 13.34
C ALA A 80 -13.63 0.50 12.23
N CYS A 81 -12.51 1.17 11.99
CA CYS A 81 -12.41 2.28 11.05
C CYS A 81 -12.51 1.84 9.60
N TRP A 82 -11.95 0.68 9.27
CA TRP A 82 -12.06 0.08 7.97
C TRP A 82 -13.52 -0.31 7.69
N THR A 83 -14.20 -0.90 8.69
CA THR A 83 -15.60 -1.33 8.59
C THR A 83 -16.57 -0.15 8.43
N VAL A 84 -16.49 0.89 9.28
CA VAL A 84 -17.40 2.06 9.16
C VAL A 84 -17.23 2.81 7.84
N ARG A 85 -16.08 2.65 7.18
CA ARG A 85 -15.79 3.23 5.86
C ARG A 85 -16.15 2.30 4.70
N ASN A 86 -16.81 1.17 4.96
CA ASN A 86 -17.15 0.15 3.98
C ASN A 86 -15.92 -0.43 3.26
N ASN A 87 -14.88 -0.74 4.04
CA ASN A 87 -13.68 -1.48 3.62
C ASN A 87 -12.98 -0.93 2.36
N PRO A 88 -12.60 0.36 2.33
CA PRO A 88 -12.01 0.92 1.13
C PRO A 88 -10.66 0.25 0.81
N PRO A 89 -10.38 -0.10 -0.45
CA PRO A 89 -9.19 -0.86 -0.83
C PRO A 89 -7.86 -0.19 -0.45
N PHE A 90 -7.78 1.14 -0.46
CA PHE A 90 -6.53 1.85 -0.20
C PHE A 90 -5.98 1.64 1.22
N CYS A 91 -6.83 1.35 2.22
CA CYS A 91 -6.38 1.05 3.58
C CYS A 91 -5.43 -0.16 3.62
N SER A 92 -5.67 -1.13 2.74
CA SER A 92 -4.84 -2.32 2.64
C SER A 92 -3.42 -2.05 2.13
N ASN A 93 -3.18 -0.90 1.47
CA ASN A 93 -1.86 -0.59 0.91
C ASN A 93 -0.80 -0.29 1.99
N CYS A 94 -1.21 -0.05 3.23
CA CYS A 94 -0.28 0.15 4.34
C CYS A 94 -0.46 -0.87 5.47
N HIS A 95 -1.67 -1.39 5.66
CA HIS A 95 -1.98 -2.29 6.79
C HIS A 95 -1.83 -3.78 6.46
N PHE A 96 -1.85 -4.16 5.18
CA PHE A 96 -1.59 -5.53 4.70
C PHE A 96 -1.32 -5.46 3.17
N PRO A 97 -0.14 -4.91 2.80
CA PRO A 97 0.12 -4.43 1.45
C PRO A 97 0.25 -5.52 0.38
N MET A 98 0.51 -6.77 0.79
CA MET A 98 0.79 -7.87 -0.14
C MET A 98 -0.46 -8.37 -0.84
N LEU A 99 -0.30 -8.85 -2.08
CA LEU A 99 -1.36 -9.44 -2.89
C LEU A 99 -2.05 -10.58 -2.12
N GLU A 100 -1.27 -11.50 -1.58
CA GLU A 100 -1.74 -12.72 -0.91
C GLU A 100 -2.54 -12.42 0.37
N GLN A 101 -2.41 -11.22 0.93
CA GLN A 101 -3.18 -10.78 2.09
C GLN A 101 -4.58 -10.26 1.71
N LYS A 102 -4.87 -10.04 0.42
CA LYS A 102 -6.10 -9.38 -0.02
C LYS A 102 -7.14 -10.41 -0.46
N PRO A 103 -8.33 -10.47 0.16
CA PRO A 103 -9.38 -11.43 -0.25
C PRO A 103 -9.99 -11.09 -1.61
N LYS A 104 -9.93 -9.81 -2.01
CA LYS A 104 -10.35 -9.32 -3.31
C LYS A 104 -9.26 -8.45 -3.92
N ILE A 105 -9.13 -8.52 -5.24
CA ILE A 105 -8.26 -7.63 -6.01
C ILE A 105 -9.10 -6.83 -7.00
N LEU A 106 -8.64 -5.62 -7.30
CA LEU A 106 -9.25 -4.76 -8.31
C LEU A 106 -8.69 -5.15 -9.68
N ARG A 107 -9.57 -5.49 -10.64
CA ARG A 107 -9.22 -5.78 -12.04
C ARG A 107 -10.25 -5.18 -13.00
N GLY A 108 -9.79 -4.86 -14.20
CA GLY A 108 -10.63 -4.36 -15.29
C GLY A 108 -11.18 -2.95 -15.02
N PHE A 109 -11.90 -2.41 -16.00
CA PHE A 109 -12.57 -1.12 -15.87
C PHE A 109 -14.07 -1.29 -15.77
N LYS A 110 -14.71 -0.50 -14.92
CA LYS A 110 -16.17 -0.38 -14.89
C LYS A 110 -16.57 0.89 -15.62
N GLU A 111 -17.42 0.76 -16.64
CA GLU A 111 -17.91 1.91 -17.44
C GLU A 111 -18.73 2.91 -16.61
N THR A 112 -19.35 2.46 -15.51
CA THR A 112 -20.21 3.28 -14.66
C THR A 112 -20.03 2.98 -13.17
N GLY A 113 -20.02 4.02 -12.33
CA GLY A 113 -19.97 3.90 -10.87
C GLY A 113 -18.84 4.71 -10.23
N PRO A 114 -18.80 4.78 -8.89
CA PRO A 114 -17.88 5.67 -8.17
C PRO A 114 -16.43 5.18 -8.15
N LEU A 115 -16.17 3.93 -8.52
CA LEU A 115 -14.82 3.36 -8.63
C LEU A 115 -14.65 2.78 -10.04
N PRO A 116 -13.54 3.08 -10.74
CA PRO A 116 -13.34 2.66 -12.11
C PRO A 116 -12.94 1.18 -12.24
N PHE A 117 -12.96 0.38 -11.17
CA PHE A 117 -12.44 -1.00 -11.17
C PHE A 117 -13.46 -2.03 -10.66
N VAL A 118 -13.37 -3.28 -11.15
CA VAL A 118 -14.17 -4.41 -10.65
C VAL A 118 -13.39 -5.16 -9.58
N ALA A 119 -14.01 -5.40 -8.43
CA ALA A 119 -13.43 -6.24 -7.38
C ALA A 119 -13.75 -7.73 -7.66
N ILE A 120 -12.72 -8.55 -7.85
CA ILE A 120 -12.83 -10.00 -8.05
C ILE A 120 -12.22 -10.76 -6.87
N LYS A 121 -12.64 -12.00 -6.65
CA LYS A 121 -12.03 -12.89 -5.64
C LYS A 121 -10.56 -13.13 -5.99
N ASN A 122 -9.67 -12.98 -5.01
CA ASN A 122 -8.27 -13.30 -5.17
C ASN A 122 -8.02 -14.81 -4.95
N ARG A 123 -7.37 -15.47 -5.90
CA ARG A 123 -7.03 -16.91 -5.80
C ARG A 123 -5.79 -17.16 -4.95
N GLU A 124 -4.93 -16.16 -4.83
CA GLU A 124 -3.70 -16.21 -4.03
C GLU A 124 -3.96 -15.82 -2.56
N PHE A 125 -5.22 -15.65 -2.16
CA PHE A 125 -5.55 -15.19 -0.82
C PHE A 125 -5.19 -16.24 0.24
N ASP A 126 -4.32 -15.85 1.16
CA ASP A 126 -3.91 -16.61 2.32
C ASP A 126 -4.56 -16.03 3.59
N THR A 127 -5.42 -16.83 4.21
CA THR A 127 -6.18 -16.46 5.41
C THR A 127 -5.34 -16.26 6.66
N MET A 128 -4.12 -16.82 6.69
CA MET A 128 -3.19 -16.64 7.79
C MET A 128 -2.32 -15.42 7.56
N LEU A 129 -1.79 -15.24 6.34
CA LEU A 129 -0.88 -14.14 6.03
C LEU A 129 -1.52 -12.75 6.20
N ILE A 130 -2.82 -12.61 5.96
CA ILE A 130 -3.53 -11.33 6.22
C ILE A 130 -3.41 -10.90 7.69
N LYS A 131 -3.34 -11.84 8.63
CA LYS A 131 -3.29 -11.54 10.08
C LYS A 131 -1.93 -11.01 10.53
N GLU A 132 -0.90 -11.14 9.70
CA GLU A 132 0.46 -10.68 9.98
C GLU A 132 0.67 -9.19 9.64
N GLY A 133 -0.31 -8.53 9.00
CA GLY A 133 -0.22 -7.10 8.72
C GLY A 133 0.98 -6.74 7.82
N VAL A 134 1.90 -5.93 8.33
CA VAL A 134 3.17 -5.59 7.66
C VAL A 134 4.21 -6.61 8.11
N THR A 135 4.44 -7.63 7.27
CA THR A 135 5.36 -8.75 7.56
C THR A 135 6.82 -8.39 7.26
N CYS A 136 7.76 -9.30 7.49
CA CYS A 136 9.19 -9.09 7.25
C CYS A 136 9.49 -8.75 5.77
N VAL A 137 8.86 -9.47 4.84
CA VAL A 137 9.15 -9.35 3.40
C VAL A 137 8.60 -8.05 2.80
N VAL A 138 7.66 -7.37 3.47
CA VAL A 138 7.15 -6.06 3.03
C VAL A 138 8.28 -5.03 2.95
N CYS A 139 9.20 -5.05 3.91
CA CYS A 139 10.33 -4.11 3.95
C CYS A 139 11.60 -4.71 3.37
N HIS A 140 11.90 -5.98 3.70
CA HIS A 140 13.20 -6.56 3.43
C HIS A 140 13.32 -7.16 2.03
N LEU A 141 12.25 -7.70 1.43
CA LEU A 141 12.37 -8.46 0.18
C LEU A 141 12.23 -7.57 -1.06
N ARG A 142 13.27 -7.56 -1.90
CA ARG A 142 13.22 -6.98 -3.26
C ARG A 142 13.99 -7.90 -4.20
N ASN A 143 13.39 -8.27 -5.33
CA ASN A 143 14.05 -9.06 -6.38
C ASN A 143 14.81 -10.30 -5.84
N LYS A 144 14.12 -11.18 -5.08
CA LYS A 144 14.69 -12.39 -4.45
C LYS A 144 15.90 -12.13 -3.54
N THR A 145 16.06 -10.90 -3.03
CA THR A 145 17.16 -10.50 -2.16
C THR A 145 16.62 -9.77 -0.93
N LEU A 146 17.16 -10.09 0.25
CA LEU A 146 16.77 -9.45 1.50
C LEU A 146 17.71 -8.28 1.78
N TYR A 147 17.16 -7.08 1.91
CA TYR A 147 17.91 -5.87 2.19
C TYR A 147 17.83 -5.53 3.67
N GLY A 148 18.89 -4.96 4.24
CA GLY A 148 18.87 -4.51 5.63
C GLY A 148 20.01 -3.55 5.99
N PRO A 149 20.02 -3.01 7.21
CA PRO A 149 20.94 -1.95 7.63
C PRO A 149 22.34 -2.46 7.99
N ARG A 150 22.63 -3.75 7.77
CA ARG A 150 23.90 -4.39 8.14
C ARG A 150 24.59 -4.93 6.89
N GLU A 151 25.88 -4.67 6.78
CA GLU A 151 26.75 -5.36 5.84
C GLU A 151 27.01 -6.78 6.35
N ILE A 152 26.76 -7.76 5.48
CA ILE A 152 27.01 -9.19 5.73
C ILE A 152 27.90 -9.67 4.59
N LYS A 153 28.98 -10.39 4.89
CA LYS A 153 29.88 -10.86 3.83
C LYS A 153 29.23 -11.98 3.04
N GLU A 154 29.63 -12.10 1.78
CA GLU A 154 29.16 -13.17 0.91
C GLU A 154 29.46 -14.55 1.54
N GLY A 155 28.45 -15.43 1.55
CA GLY A 155 28.54 -16.76 2.16
C GLY A 155 28.23 -16.84 3.66
N GLU A 156 28.09 -15.71 4.37
CA GLU A 156 27.74 -15.71 5.80
C GLU A 156 26.22 -15.84 6.06
N ALA A 157 25.39 -15.54 5.04
CA ALA A 157 23.93 -15.68 5.13
C ALA A 157 23.42 -16.90 4.35
N PRO A 158 22.40 -17.62 4.86
CA PRO A 158 21.83 -18.80 4.20
C PRO A 158 20.94 -18.47 2.99
N HIS A 159 20.73 -17.19 2.71
CA HIS A 159 19.97 -16.66 1.59
C HIS A 159 20.59 -15.34 1.11
N PRO A 160 20.29 -14.88 -0.12
CA PRO A 160 20.82 -13.63 -0.65
C PRO A 160 20.46 -12.41 0.22
N VAL A 161 21.48 -11.65 0.61
CA VAL A 161 21.35 -10.43 1.41
C VAL A 161 22.13 -9.28 0.78
N LYS A 162 21.65 -8.04 0.97
CA LYS A 162 22.35 -6.82 0.58
C LYS A 162 22.20 -5.72 1.63
N TYR A 163 23.26 -4.96 1.83
CA TYR A 163 23.21 -3.76 2.64
C TYR A 163 22.39 -2.67 1.95
N ASP A 164 21.59 -1.94 2.75
CA ASP A 164 20.83 -0.78 2.32
C ASP A 164 20.77 0.26 3.44
N PRO A 165 21.48 1.40 3.31
CA PRO A 165 21.49 2.45 4.34
C PRO A 165 20.13 3.12 4.52
N SER A 166 19.18 2.98 3.58
CA SER A 166 17.86 3.62 3.71
C SER A 166 17.09 3.13 4.93
N PHE A 167 17.33 1.91 5.42
CA PHE A 167 16.74 1.38 6.66
C PHE A 167 17.12 2.19 7.92
N GLN A 168 18.13 3.06 7.83
CA GLN A 168 18.58 3.94 8.92
C GLN A 168 18.00 5.36 8.78
N SER A 169 17.14 5.60 7.79
CA SER A 169 16.50 6.89 7.53
C SER A 169 14.98 6.79 7.65
N SER A 170 14.35 7.84 8.20
CA SER A 170 12.88 7.94 8.26
C SER A 170 12.23 7.99 6.87
N GLU A 171 12.99 8.37 5.83
CA GLU A 171 12.53 8.37 4.44
C GLU A 171 12.03 6.99 3.99
N PHE A 172 12.62 5.91 4.49
CA PHE A 172 12.17 4.56 4.17
C PHE A 172 10.72 4.29 4.62
N CYS A 173 10.31 4.96 5.71
CA CYS A 173 8.98 4.81 6.28
C CYS A 173 7.92 5.59 5.49
N TYR A 174 8.32 6.57 4.67
CA TYR A 174 7.42 7.50 3.97
C TYR A 174 6.50 6.85 2.96
N THR A 175 6.86 5.68 2.45
CA THR A 175 5.97 4.84 1.66
C THR A 175 4.60 4.70 2.34
N CYS A 176 4.56 4.46 3.66
CA CYS A 176 3.31 4.38 4.42
C CYS A 176 3.04 5.62 5.31
N HIS A 177 4.09 6.26 5.84
CA HIS A 177 4.01 7.30 6.87
C HIS A 177 4.12 8.74 6.33
N SER A 178 3.83 8.98 5.06
CA SER A 178 3.70 10.34 4.50
C SER A 178 2.26 10.76 4.24
N TRP A 179 1.28 9.91 4.60
CA TRP A 179 -0.10 10.14 4.19
C TRP A 179 -0.83 11.15 5.07
N GLY A 180 -1.09 12.34 4.52
CA GLY A 180 -2.20 13.17 4.95
C GLY A 180 -3.49 12.58 4.40
N PHE A 181 -4.31 11.94 5.25
CA PHE A 181 -5.69 11.58 4.90
C PHE A 181 -6.35 12.80 4.22
N PRO A 182 -6.99 12.67 3.05
CA PRO A 182 -7.79 13.75 2.49
C PRO A 182 -8.85 14.16 3.52
N ARG A 183 -8.58 15.24 4.24
CA ARG A 183 -9.49 15.81 5.26
C ARG A 183 -10.87 16.13 4.68
N ALA A 184 -11.00 16.21 3.36
CA ALA A 184 -12.18 16.68 2.64
C ALA A 184 -13.35 15.67 2.53
N ARG A 185 -13.23 14.40 2.95
CA ARG A 185 -14.38 13.45 2.93
C ARG A 185 -14.46 12.49 4.12
N VAL A 186 -13.76 12.79 5.22
CA VAL A 186 -13.79 11.94 6.40
C VAL A 186 -14.84 12.47 7.38
N LYS A 187 -16.09 11.98 7.30
CA LYS A 187 -17.16 12.35 8.25
C LYS A 187 -16.96 11.76 9.66
N GLN A 188 -16.15 10.72 9.80
CA GLN A 188 -15.77 10.11 11.07
C GLN A 188 -14.26 9.90 11.07
N THR A 189 -13.54 10.70 11.84
CA THR A 189 -12.13 10.44 12.14
C THR A 189 -12.07 9.39 13.25
N CYS A 190 -11.20 8.41 13.07
CA CYS A 190 -10.88 7.46 14.11
C CYS A 190 -9.52 7.83 14.67
N TYR A 191 -9.38 7.87 15.99
CA TYR A 191 -8.11 8.21 16.62
C TYR A 191 -7.60 7.04 17.46
N THR A 192 -6.29 6.87 17.51
CA THR A 192 -5.61 5.95 18.44
C THR A 192 -5.86 6.32 19.90
N ASN A 193 -6.23 7.58 20.18
CA ASN A 193 -6.60 8.04 21.51
C ASN A 193 -7.91 7.42 22.01
N ASP A 194 -8.67 6.76 21.13
CA ASP A 194 -9.86 5.99 21.49
C ASP A 194 -9.50 4.60 22.10
N GLU A 195 -8.20 4.22 22.13
CA GLU A 195 -7.69 2.97 22.74
C GLU A 195 -7.45 3.06 24.25
N TYR A 196 -7.32 4.26 24.81
CA TYR A 196 -6.93 4.49 26.22
C TYR A 196 -8.04 5.11 27.07
N LYS A 197 -9.30 4.74 26.84
CA LYS A 197 -10.42 5.07 27.73
C LYS A 197 -10.82 3.89 28.60
#